data_AF-A0A2V4NHR4-F1
#
_entry.id   AF-A0A2V4NHR4-F1
#
_cell.length_a   1.000
_cell.length_b   1.000
_cell.length_c   1.000
_cell.angle_alpha   90.00
_cell.angle_beta   90.00
_cell.angle_gamma   90.00
#
_symmetry.space_group_name_H-M   'P 1'
#
loop_
_entity.id
_entity.type
_entity.pdbx_description
1 polymer ?
#
loop_
_entity_poly.entity_id
_entity_poly.type
_entity_poly.pdbx_seq_one_letter_code
_entity_poly.pdbx_strand_id
1 'polypeptide(L)'
;MRGEAGIGKTALLRHVTDGLSGVRLLWVNGAEFEADFAYAAVHQLTRPLHERIEHLPTAQRDALAVALGVGEGDTPSRFAVGLALLGLLADAAGEQPVVCVVDDAQWLDRASAQVLAFVARRMADESVAFVFGVRDPHVVAELEGLPTLTLPRLSDQVARRMLASGLLGPLDEQVRERILAEARGNPLALLELPRRLDPVGR
;
A
#
# COMPACT_ATOMS: atom_id res chain seq x y z
N MET A 1 -1.21 5.35 6.38
CA MET A 1 -1.03 6.62 5.66
C MET A 1 -2.32 6.98 4.93
N ARG A 2 -2.79 8.22 5.09
CA ARG A 2 -4.02 8.73 4.47
C ARG A 2 -3.74 9.97 3.66
N GLY A 3 -4.63 10.30 2.74
CA GLY A 3 -4.58 11.51 1.94
C GLY A 3 -5.30 11.33 0.61
N GLU A 4 -5.51 12.44 -0.09
CA GLU A 4 -6.26 12.46 -1.35
C GLU A 4 -5.63 11.58 -2.46
N ALA A 5 -6.41 11.30 -3.50
CA ALA A 5 -5.88 10.70 -4.73
C ALA A 5 -4.78 11.59 -5.34
N GLY A 6 -3.68 10.99 -5.78
CA GLY A 6 -2.55 11.73 -6.38
C GLY A 6 -1.68 12.52 -5.40
N ILE A 7 -1.93 12.45 -4.07
CA ILE A 7 -1.16 13.19 -3.06
C ILE A 7 0.29 12.70 -2.87
N GLY A 8 0.69 11.61 -3.55
CA GLY A 8 2.04 11.06 -3.50
C GLY A 8 2.28 9.96 -2.46
N LYS A 9 1.23 9.34 -1.88
CA LYS A 9 1.36 8.21 -0.93
C LYS A 9 2.29 7.11 -1.45
N THR A 10 1.96 6.53 -2.61
CA THR A 10 2.74 5.47 -3.27
C THR A 10 4.17 5.92 -3.57
N ALA A 11 4.36 7.15 -4.06
CA ALA A 11 5.67 7.68 -4.39
C ALA A 11 6.55 7.84 -3.14
N LEU A 12 5.98 8.32 -2.04
CA LEU A 12 6.67 8.45 -0.75
C LEU A 12 7.02 7.07 -0.17
N LEU A 13 6.10 6.10 -0.24
CA LEU A 13 6.35 4.73 0.21
C LEU A 13 7.48 4.07 -0.59
N ARG A 14 7.48 4.21 -1.92
CA ARG A 14 8.59 3.75 -2.77
C ARG A 14 9.90 4.42 -2.41
N HIS A 15 9.91 5.74 -2.31
CA HIS A 15 11.12 6.48 -1.96
C HIS A 15 11.74 6.03 -0.62
N VAL A 16 10.91 5.80 0.40
CA VAL A 16 11.39 5.32 1.70
C VAL A 16 11.87 3.87 1.61
N THR A 17 11.18 3.02 0.85
CA THR A 17 11.50 1.58 0.75
C THR A 17 12.68 1.28 -0.16
N ASP A 18 12.92 2.07 -1.20
CA ASP A 18 14.07 1.94 -2.11
C ASP A 18 15.42 2.12 -1.39
N GLY A 19 15.43 2.87 -0.27
CA GLY A 19 16.62 3.08 0.56
C GLY A 19 16.83 2.02 1.65
N LEU A 20 15.89 1.08 1.84
CA LEU A 20 16.01 0.04 2.86
C LEU A 20 16.92 -1.08 2.36
N SER A 21 17.92 -1.43 3.17
CA SER A 21 18.79 -2.59 2.94
C SER A 21 18.63 -3.58 4.08
N GLY A 22 18.82 -4.88 3.78
CA GLY A 22 18.68 -5.95 4.78
C GLY A 22 17.25 -6.17 5.27
N VAL A 23 16.23 -5.78 4.51
CA VAL A 23 14.82 -6.01 4.82
C VAL A 23 14.14 -6.79 3.70
N ARG A 24 13.10 -7.55 4.05
CA ARG A 24 12.17 -8.15 3.10
C ARG A 24 11.02 -7.19 2.84
N LEU A 25 10.95 -6.60 1.65
CA LEU A 25 9.81 -5.80 1.24
C LEU A 25 8.73 -6.68 0.61
N LEU A 26 7.53 -6.64 1.16
CA LEU A 26 6.33 -7.28 0.61
C LEU A 26 5.36 -6.16 0.20
N TRP A 27 5.04 -6.07 -1.09
CA TRP A 27 4.15 -5.04 -1.61
C TRP A 27 2.85 -5.66 -2.13
N VAL A 28 1.74 -5.20 -1.58
CA VAL A 28 0.38 -5.58 -1.97
C VAL A 28 -0.32 -4.35 -2.54
N ASN A 29 -1.07 -4.53 -3.61
CA ASN A 29 -1.89 -3.48 -4.20
C ASN A 29 -3.36 -3.88 -4.11
N GLY A 30 -4.16 -3.04 -3.48
CA GLY A 30 -5.61 -3.12 -3.59
C GLY A 30 -6.04 -2.83 -5.03
N ALA A 31 -6.98 -3.62 -5.54
CA ALA A 31 -7.53 -3.45 -6.87
C ALA A 31 -9.06 -3.53 -6.79
N GLU A 32 -9.75 -2.55 -7.37
CA GLU A 32 -11.21 -2.44 -7.25
C GLU A 32 -11.94 -3.70 -7.74
N PHE A 33 -11.45 -4.31 -8.83
CA PHE A 33 -12.00 -5.55 -9.37
C PHE A 33 -11.71 -6.78 -8.49
N GLU A 34 -10.76 -6.71 -7.56
CA GLU A 34 -10.42 -7.81 -6.64
C GLU A 34 -11.20 -7.74 -5.31
N ALA A 35 -12.01 -6.69 -5.09
CA ALA A 35 -12.68 -6.47 -3.80
C ALA A 35 -13.66 -7.59 -3.40
N ASP A 36 -14.19 -8.33 -4.37
CA ASP A 36 -15.08 -9.47 -4.15
C ASP A 36 -14.36 -10.83 -4.10
N PHE A 37 -13.04 -10.86 -4.37
CA PHE A 37 -12.23 -12.07 -4.36
C PHE A 37 -11.61 -12.26 -2.97
N ALA A 38 -12.26 -13.06 -2.13
CA ALA A 38 -11.80 -13.33 -0.78
C ALA A 38 -10.34 -13.78 -0.75
N TYR A 39 -9.55 -13.17 0.14
CA TYR A 39 -8.13 -13.47 0.35
C TYR A 39 -7.19 -13.09 -0.79
N ALA A 40 -7.61 -12.27 -1.77
CA ALA A 40 -6.75 -11.82 -2.87
C ALA A 40 -5.49 -11.11 -2.37
N ALA A 41 -5.62 -10.19 -1.42
CA ALA A 41 -4.46 -9.48 -0.85
C ALA A 41 -3.59 -10.37 0.05
N VAL A 42 -4.18 -11.32 0.77
CA VAL A 42 -3.40 -12.35 1.52
C VAL A 42 -2.61 -13.23 0.54
N HIS A 43 -3.19 -13.61 -0.59
CA HIS A 43 -2.48 -14.32 -1.65
C HIS A 43 -1.29 -13.52 -2.20
N GLN A 44 -1.49 -12.23 -2.52
CA GLN A 44 -0.40 -11.35 -2.97
C GLN A 44 0.74 -11.29 -1.92
N LEU A 45 0.40 -11.17 -0.63
CA LEU A 45 1.37 -11.05 0.47
C LEU A 45 2.16 -12.34 0.72
N THR A 46 1.51 -13.50 0.58
CA THR A 46 2.09 -14.82 0.89
C THR A 46 2.93 -15.38 -0.25
N ARG A 47 2.68 -14.97 -1.50
CA ARG A 47 3.41 -15.45 -2.68
C ARG A 47 4.95 -15.38 -2.57
N PRO A 48 5.57 -14.28 -2.09
CA PRO A 48 7.03 -14.21 -1.91
C PRO A 48 7.56 -15.06 -0.74
N LEU A 49 6.67 -15.63 0.08
CA LEU A 49 6.97 -16.44 1.25
C LEU A 49 6.55 -17.90 1.07
N HIS A 50 6.21 -18.33 -0.15
CA HIS A 50 5.60 -19.65 -0.38
C HIS A 50 6.42 -20.82 0.17
N GLU A 51 7.75 -20.79 0.06
CA GLU A 51 8.65 -21.83 0.58
C GLU A 51 8.55 -21.98 2.11
N ARG A 52 8.19 -20.91 2.83
CA ARG A 52 8.03 -20.91 4.29
C ARG A 52 6.69 -21.44 4.76
N ILE A 53 5.71 -21.59 3.87
CA ILE A 53 4.39 -22.13 4.23
C ILE A 53 4.54 -23.55 4.79
N GLU A 54 5.54 -24.30 4.31
CA GLU A 54 5.89 -25.64 4.80
C GLU A 54 6.47 -25.66 6.23
N HIS A 55 6.90 -24.51 6.76
CA HIS A 55 7.35 -24.39 8.16
C HIS A 55 6.19 -24.19 9.14
N LEU A 56 5.00 -23.83 8.64
CA LEU A 56 3.83 -23.61 9.49
C LEU A 56 3.33 -24.91 10.12
N PRO A 57 2.76 -24.86 11.34
CA PRO A 57 1.98 -25.96 11.89
C PRO A 57 0.90 -26.43 10.90
N THR A 58 0.67 -27.74 10.80
CA THR A 58 -0.22 -28.36 9.80
C THR A 58 -1.58 -27.67 9.73
N ALA A 59 -2.25 -27.44 10.86
CA ALA A 59 -3.55 -26.78 10.88
C ALA A 59 -3.55 -25.35 10.29
N GLN A 60 -2.45 -24.61 10.48
CA GLN A 60 -2.30 -23.25 9.91
C GLN A 60 -1.98 -23.30 8.42
N ARG A 61 -1.13 -24.25 8.02
CA ARG A 61 -0.82 -24.51 6.60
C ARG A 61 -2.07 -24.86 5.81
N ASP A 62 -2.88 -25.78 6.33
CA ASP A 62 -4.11 -26.24 5.68
C ASP A 62 -5.13 -25.10 5.57
N ALA A 63 -5.31 -24.32 6.66
CA ALA A 63 -6.19 -23.15 6.64
C ALA A 63 -5.74 -22.12 5.60
N LEU A 64 -4.43 -21.88 5.46
CA LEU A 64 -3.91 -20.97 4.45
C LEU A 64 -4.08 -21.56 3.05
N ALA A 65 -3.80 -22.85 2.85
CA ALA A 65 -3.95 -23.52 1.56
C ALA A 65 -5.38 -23.47 1.03
N VAL A 66 -6.39 -23.73 1.88
CA VAL A 66 -7.80 -23.62 1.49
C VAL A 66 -8.18 -22.16 1.18
N ALA A 67 -7.74 -21.20 2.01
CA ALA A 67 -8.00 -19.78 1.77
C ALA A 67 -7.41 -19.27 0.45
N LEU A 68 -6.26 -19.81 0.04
CA LEU A 68 -5.57 -19.48 -1.21
C LEU A 68 -6.10 -20.29 -2.42
N GLY A 69 -7.07 -21.17 -2.23
CA GLY A 69 -7.66 -21.99 -3.30
C GLY A 69 -6.74 -23.09 -3.84
N VAL A 70 -5.68 -23.46 -3.10
CA VAL A 70 -4.73 -24.52 -3.47
C VAL A 70 -4.94 -25.81 -2.69
N GLY A 71 -5.66 -25.75 -1.57
CA GLY A 71 -6.00 -26.90 -0.73
C GLY A 71 -7.49 -27.25 -0.80
N GLU A 72 -7.80 -28.49 -0.44
CA GLU A 72 -9.16 -28.98 -0.28
C GLU A 72 -9.58 -28.93 1.21
N GLY A 73 -10.85 -28.63 1.49
CA GLY A 73 -11.38 -28.64 2.84
C GLY A 73 -12.49 -27.63 3.07
N ASP A 74 -12.93 -27.53 4.32
CA ASP A 74 -13.93 -26.56 4.74
C ASP A 74 -13.37 -25.13 4.68
N THR A 75 -14.26 -24.16 4.43
CA THR A 75 -13.86 -22.75 4.39
C THR A 75 -13.27 -22.33 5.74
N PRO A 76 -11.99 -21.90 5.78
CA PRO A 76 -11.30 -21.63 7.02
C PRO A 76 -11.87 -20.35 7.67
N SER A 77 -11.85 -20.32 9.00
CA SER A 77 -12.15 -19.08 9.70
C SER A 77 -11.09 -18.02 9.39
N ARG A 78 -11.48 -16.75 9.30
CA ARG A 78 -10.53 -15.63 9.12
C ARG A 78 -9.49 -15.56 10.23
N PHE A 79 -9.85 -15.99 11.44
CA PHE A 79 -8.91 -16.08 12.55
C PHE A 79 -7.83 -17.14 12.30
N ALA A 80 -8.19 -18.31 11.76
CA ALA A 80 -7.22 -19.35 11.40
C ALA A 80 -6.26 -18.87 10.30
N VAL A 81 -6.78 -18.22 9.26
CA VAL A 81 -5.95 -17.60 8.20
C VAL A 81 -5.05 -16.51 8.77
N GLY A 82 -5.57 -15.70 9.70
CA GLY A 82 -4.81 -14.67 10.42
C GLY A 82 -3.68 -15.24 11.27
N LEU A 83 -3.89 -16.35 11.97
CA LEU A 83 -2.84 -17.04 12.71
C LEU A 83 -1.77 -17.63 11.79
N ALA A 84 -2.17 -18.22 10.67
CA ALA A 84 -1.24 -18.74 9.68
C ALA A 84 -0.35 -17.63 9.10
N LEU A 85 -0.95 -16.50 8.71
CA LEU A 85 -0.21 -15.36 8.20
C LEU A 85 0.70 -14.73 9.27
N LEU A 86 0.23 -14.65 10.51
CA LEU A 86 1.02 -14.19 11.66
C LEU A 86 2.27 -15.05 11.83
N GLY A 87 2.11 -16.37 11.90
CA GLY A 87 3.23 -17.31 12.02
C GLY A 87 4.20 -17.23 10.83
N LEU A 88 3.67 -17.06 9.62
CA LEU A 88 4.48 -16.97 8.39
C LEU A 88 5.36 -15.72 8.38
N LEU A 89 4.82 -14.58 8.81
CA LEU A 89 5.56 -13.33 8.89
C LEU A 89 6.56 -13.34 10.05
N ALA A 90 6.23 -13.94 11.19
CA ALA A 90 7.17 -14.12 12.29
C ALA A 90 8.35 -15.02 11.89
N ASP A 91 8.09 -16.14 11.21
CA ASP A 91 9.15 -17.01 10.66
C ASP A 91 10.05 -16.23 9.69
N ALA A 92 9.47 -15.47 8.77
CA ALA A 92 10.22 -14.64 7.84
C ALA A 92 11.04 -13.54 8.54
N ALA A 93 10.50 -12.95 9.60
CA ALA A 93 11.13 -11.90 10.40
C ALA A 93 12.31 -12.43 11.23
N GLY A 94 12.32 -13.72 11.58
CA GLY A 94 13.42 -14.37 12.27
C GLY A 94 14.74 -14.38 11.48
N GLU A 95 14.67 -14.28 10.15
CA GLU A 95 15.86 -14.16 9.30
C GLU A 95 16.24 -12.71 8.98
N GLN A 96 15.26 -11.89 8.60
CA GLN A 96 15.46 -10.46 8.35
C GLN A 96 14.15 -9.69 8.53
N PRO A 97 14.19 -8.41 8.95
CA PRO A 97 12.99 -7.62 9.16
C PRO A 97 12.09 -7.58 7.92
N VAL A 98 10.77 -7.63 8.13
CA VAL A 98 9.77 -7.63 7.05
C VAL A 98 9.02 -6.30 7.04
N VAL A 99 8.91 -5.68 5.87
CA VAL A 99 8.08 -4.49 5.66
C VAL A 99 6.97 -4.83 4.69
N CYS A 100 5.74 -4.81 5.17
CA CYS A 100 4.52 -5.04 4.40
C CYS A 100 3.90 -3.69 4.01
N VAL A 101 3.98 -3.35 2.73
CA VAL A 101 3.27 -2.20 2.17
C VAL A 101 1.98 -2.68 1.52
N VAL A 102 0.86 -2.10 1.95
CA VAL A 102 -0.47 -2.37 1.39
C VAL A 102 -0.98 -1.08 0.80
N ASP A 103 -0.77 -0.89 -0.49
CA ASP A 103 -1.21 0.30 -1.21
C ASP A 103 -2.67 0.18 -1.63
N ASP A 104 -3.34 1.33 -1.72
CA ASP A 104 -4.76 1.41 -2.06
C ASP A 104 -5.67 0.47 -1.25
N ALA A 105 -5.45 0.43 0.06
CA ALA A 105 -6.11 -0.47 1.00
C ALA A 105 -7.65 -0.31 1.06
N GLN A 106 -8.19 0.79 0.52
CA GLN A 106 -9.64 0.94 0.32
C GLN A 106 -10.25 -0.08 -0.65
N TRP A 107 -9.45 -0.75 -1.47
CA TRP A 107 -9.88 -1.75 -2.45
C TRP A 107 -9.50 -3.18 -2.07
N LEU A 108 -9.10 -3.41 -0.81
CA LEU A 108 -8.88 -4.77 -0.34
C LEU A 108 -10.21 -5.51 -0.26
N ASP A 109 -10.17 -6.81 -0.57
CA ASP A 109 -11.26 -7.68 -0.20
C ASP A 109 -11.46 -7.68 1.33
N ARG A 110 -12.71 -7.78 1.76
CA ARG A 110 -13.08 -7.67 3.18
C ARG A 110 -12.38 -8.73 4.03
N ALA A 111 -12.18 -9.94 3.51
CA ALA A 111 -11.54 -11.02 4.26
C ALA A 111 -10.05 -10.71 4.51
N SER A 112 -9.33 -10.25 3.50
CA SER A 112 -7.94 -9.80 3.64
C SER A 112 -7.82 -8.57 4.53
N ALA A 113 -8.69 -7.57 4.41
CA ALA A 113 -8.65 -6.38 5.27
C ALA A 113 -8.73 -6.78 6.76
N GLN A 114 -9.62 -7.72 7.10
CA GLN A 114 -9.77 -8.24 8.46
C GLN A 114 -8.54 -9.00 8.93
N VAL A 115 -8.00 -9.88 8.08
CA VAL A 115 -6.79 -10.67 8.37
C VAL A 115 -5.57 -9.76 8.57
N LEU A 116 -5.29 -8.87 7.61
CA LEU A 116 -4.13 -7.99 7.65
C LEU A 116 -4.19 -7.04 8.85
N ALA A 117 -5.38 -6.52 9.18
CA ALA A 117 -5.54 -5.67 10.35
C ALA A 117 -5.41 -6.45 11.66
N PHE A 118 -5.86 -7.71 11.71
CA PHE A 118 -5.64 -8.59 12.85
C PHE A 118 -4.15 -8.84 13.10
N VAL A 119 -3.40 -9.13 12.03
CA VAL A 119 -1.95 -9.42 12.08
C VAL A 119 -1.17 -8.16 12.44
N ALA A 120 -1.44 -7.02 11.79
CA ALA A 120 -0.74 -5.76 12.04
C ALA A 120 -0.80 -5.32 13.52
N ARG A 121 -1.89 -5.63 14.22
CA ARG A 121 -2.05 -5.31 15.66
C ARG A 121 -1.28 -6.25 16.60
N ARG A 122 -0.83 -7.40 16.12
CA ARG A 122 -0.16 -8.45 16.92
C ARG A 122 1.33 -8.58 16.65
N MET A 123 1.86 -7.77 15.75
CA MET A 123 3.26 -7.78 15.32
C MET A 123 4.14 -6.76 16.06
N ALA A 124 3.63 -6.14 17.14
CA ALA A 124 4.36 -5.07 17.84
C ALA A 124 5.70 -5.54 18.45
N ASP A 125 5.80 -6.83 18.80
CA ASP A 125 7.00 -7.43 19.39
C ASP A 125 7.88 -8.16 18.35
N GLU A 126 7.48 -8.15 17.07
CA GLU A 126 8.18 -8.81 15.97
C GLU A 126 8.90 -7.79 15.08
N SER A 127 9.91 -8.23 14.33
CA SER A 127 10.59 -7.38 13.33
C SER A 127 9.75 -7.23 12.04
N VAL A 128 8.47 -6.88 12.18
CA VAL A 128 7.50 -6.76 11.09
C VAL A 128 6.79 -5.41 11.16
N ALA A 129 6.87 -4.63 10.08
CA ALA A 129 6.18 -3.36 9.94
C ALA A 129 5.09 -3.43 8.87
N PHE A 130 3.91 -2.86 9.14
CA PHE A 130 2.84 -2.70 8.17
C PHE A 130 2.60 -1.22 7.85
N VAL A 131 2.45 -0.90 6.57
CA VAL A 131 2.03 0.43 6.11
C VAL A 131 0.87 0.30 5.13
N PHE A 132 -0.31 0.76 5.56
CA PHE A 132 -1.50 0.81 4.72
C PHE A 132 -1.65 2.19 4.09
N GLY A 133 -1.74 2.27 2.77
CA GLY A 133 -2.10 3.48 2.02
C GLY A 133 -3.60 3.52 1.79
N VAL A 134 -4.30 4.55 2.29
CA VAL A 134 -5.75 4.73 2.09
C VAL A 134 -6.02 6.07 1.42
N ARG A 135 -6.88 6.07 0.40
CA ARG A 135 -7.35 7.30 -0.26
C ARG A 135 -8.50 7.92 0.53
N ASP A 136 -8.43 9.23 0.77
CA ASP A 136 -9.61 9.96 1.22
C ASP A 136 -10.65 10.07 0.10
N PRO A 137 -11.97 10.07 0.40
CA PRO A 137 -12.57 10.02 1.74
C PRO A 137 -12.85 8.59 2.26
N HIS A 138 -12.28 7.53 1.66
CA HIS A 138 -12.62 6.16 2.01
C HIS A 138 -12.24 5.79 3.44
N VAL A 139 -13.16 5.15 4.15
CA VAL A 139 -12.91 4.60 5.49
C VAL A 139 -12.81 3.09 5.38
N VAL A 140 -11.75 2.52 5.94
CA VAL A 140 -11.57 1.07 6.06
C VAL A 140 -11.69 0.75 7.54
N ALA A 141 -12.89 0.34 7.97
CA ALA A 141 -13.23 0.14 9.37
C ALA A 141 -12.28 -0.85 10.06
N GLU A 142 -11.83 -1.87 9.33
CA GLU A 142 -10.89 -2.88 9.80
C GLU A 142 -9.55 -2.28 10.24
N LEU A 143 -9.13 -1.13 9.69
CA LEU A 143 -7.87 -0.46 10.01
C LEU A 143 -7.99 0.58 11.14
N GLU A 144 -9.19 0.79 11.70
CA GLU A 144 -9.39 1.72 12.81
C GLU A 144 -8.56 1.34 14.04
N GLY A 145 -8.09 2.36 14.76
CA GLY A 145 -7.20 2.20 15.92
C GLY A 145 -5.72 1.98 15.57
N LEU A 146 -5.35 1.85 14.29
CA LEU A 146 -3.95 1.88 13.87
C LEU A 146 -3.42 3.32 13.81
N PRO A 147 -2.13 3.56 14.12
CA PRO A 147 -1.50 4.87 13.97
C PRO A 147 -1.68 5.44 12.56
N THR A 148 -2.07 6.71 12.48
CA THR A 148 -2.42 7.36 11.21
C THR A 148 -1.52 8.56 10.93
N LEU A 149 -0.85 8.51 9.78
CA LEU A 149 -0.16 9.66 9.17
C LEU A 149 -1.00 10.18 8.00
N THR A 150 -1.45 11.43 8.08
CA THR A 150 -2.17 12.12 7.00
C THR A 150 -1.19 12.93 6.16
N LEU A 151 -1.16 12.70 4.85
CA LEU A 151 -0.38 13.51 3.92
C LEU A 151 -1.19 14.73 3.50
N PRO A 152 -0.73 15.95 3.85
CA PRO A 152 -1.36 17.17 3.40
C PRO A 152 -1.02 17.47 1.93
N ARG A 153 -1.76 18.41 1.34
CA ARG A 153 -1.35 19.07 0.10
C ARG A 153 -0.02 19.78 0.27
N LEU A 154 0.75 19.89 -0.80
CA LEU A 154 2.00 20.63 -0.81
C LEU A 154 1.73 22.11 -0.55
N SER A 155 2.60 22.75 0.23
CA SER A 155 2.59 24.21 0.34
C SER A 155 2.96 24.84 -1.01
N ASP A 156 2.52 26.07 -1.23
CA ASP A 156 2.78 26.80 -2.48
C ASP A 156 4.27 26.83 -2.85
N GLN A 157 5.15 27.00 -1.86
CA GLN A 157 6.60 27.00 -2.07
C GLN A 157 7.11 25.63 -2.56
N VAL A 158 6.58 24.54 -2.01
CA VAL A 158 6.96 23.18 -2.43
C VAL A 158 6.34 22.85 -3.80
N ALA A 159 5.08 23.25 -4.03
CA ALA A 159 4.40 23.09 -5.31
C ALA A 159 5.14 23.79 -6.44
N ARG A 160 5.60 25.04 -6.23
CA ARG A 160 6.43 25.78 -7.21
C ARG A 160 7.73 25.07 -7.52
N ARG A 161 8.44 24.59 -6.50
CA ARG A 161 9.70 23.83 -6.69
C ARG A 161 9.46 22.51 -7.44
N MET A 162 8.41 21.79 -7.09
CA MET A 162 8.05 20.54 -7.75
C MET A 162 7.69 20.77 -9.22
N LEU A 163 6.84 21.76 -9.51
CA LEU A 163 6.50 22.13 -10.88
C LEU A 163 7.77 22.47 -11.68
N ALA A 164 8.66 23.31 -11.14
CA ALA A 164 9.92 23.65 -11.81
C ALA A 164 10.80 22.43 -12.11
N SER A 165 10.84 21.43 -11.20
CA SER A 165 11.66 20.23 -11.38
C SER A 165 11.16 19.27 -12.47
N GLY A 166 9.87 19.35 -12.82
CA GLY A 166 9.26 18.48 -13.83
C GLY A 166 9.30 19.06 -15.26
N LEU A 167 9.78 20.29 -15.45
CA LEU A 167 9.76 20.98 -16.73
C LEU A 167 11.05 20.78 -17.51
N LEU A 168 10.90 20.53 -18.82
CA LEU A 168 12.02 20.44 -19.76
C LEU A 168 12.42 21.80 -20.37
N GLY A 169 11.71 22.88 -20.01
CA GLY A 169 11.94 24.23 -20.52
C GLY A 169 11.17 25.31 -19.74
N PRO A 170 11.39 26.59 -20.04
CA PRO A 170 10.72 27.68 -19.36
C PRO A 170 9.21 27.71 -19.68
N LEU A 171 8.39 27.82 -18.64
CA LEU A 171 6.96 28.14 -18.76
C LEU A 171 6.73 29.64 -18.58
N ASP A 172 5.79 30.17 -19.36
CA ASP A 172 5.22 31.50 -19.13
C ASP A 172 4.65 31.61 -17.70
N GLU A 173 4.84 32.77 -17.08
CA GLU A 173 4.48 32.98 -15.67
C GLU A 173 2.96 32.91 -15.45
N GLN A 174 2.14 33.36 -16.40
CA GLN A 174 0.68 33.28 -16.28
C GLN A 174 0.22 31.83 -16.36
N VAL A 175 0.83 31.03 -17.25
CA VAL A 175 0.55 29.58 -17.36
C VAL A 175 0.95 28.86 -16.08
N ARG A 176 2.12 29.19 -15.53
CA ARG A 176 2.60 28.62 -14.26
C ARG A 176 1.65 28.88 -13.11
N GLU A 177 1.25 30.14 -12.90
CA GLU A 177 0.33 30.49 -11.81
C GLU A 177 -1.06 29.86 -12.00
N ARG A 178 -1.53 29.71 -13.25
CA ARG A 178 -2.76 28.95 -13.54
C ARG A 178 -2.64 27.47 -13.14
N ILE A 179 -1.54 26.81 -13.50
CA ILE A 179 -1.29 25.40 -13.12
C ILE A 179 -1.26 25.25 -11.60
N LEU A 180 -0.57 26.16 -10.88
CA LEU A 180 -0.48 26.11 -9.42
C LEU A 180 -1.87 26.28 -8.77
N ALA A 181 -2.66 27.23 -9.26
CA ALA A 181 -4.02 27.48 -8.79
C ALA A 181 -4.96 26.30 -9.06
N GLU A 182 -4.84 25.64 -10.21
CA GLU A 182 -5.62 24.45 -10.57
C GLU A 182 -5.18 23.21 -9.76
N ALA A 183 -3.88 22.98 -9.61
CA ALA A 183 -3.34 21.82 -8.90
C ALA A 183 -3.60 21.87 -7.39
N ARG A 184 -3.68 23.07 -6.81
CA ARG A 184 -3.91 23.29 -5.36
C ARG A 184 -2.99 22.42 -4.49
N GLY A 185 -1.71 22.37 -4.85
CA GLY A 185 -0.70 21.58 -4.13
C GLY A 185 -0.84 20.05 -4.25
N ASN A 186 -1.64 19.53 -5.18
CA ASN A 186 -1.69 18.09 -5.47
C ASN A 186 -0.51 17.70 -6.40
N PRO A 187 0.42 16.84 -5.96
CA PRO A 187 1.59 16.43 -6.75
C PRO A 187 1.26 15.85 -8.12
N LEU A 188 0.26 14.98 -8.23
CA LEU A 188 -0.12 14.39 -9.52
C LEU A 188 -0.64 15.46 -10.48
N ALA A 189 -1.49 16.38 -10.00
CA ALA A 189 -1.98 17.48 -10.82
C ALA A 189 -0.84 18.40 -11.31
N LEU A 190 0.16 18.67 -10.47
CA LEU A 190 1.34 19.46 -10.85
C LEU A 190 2.17 18.81 -11.97
N LEU A 191 2.17 17.48 -12.07
CA LEU A 191 2.89 16.74 -13.11
C LEU A 191 2.06 16.56 -14.39
N GLU A 192 0.74 16.40 -14.27
CA GLU A 192 -0.14 16.10 -15.40
C GLU A 192 -0.66 17.33 -16.13
N LEU A 193 -0.94 18.44 -15.43
CA LEU A 193 -1.45 19.66 -16.06
C LEU A 193 -0.48 20.25 -17.10
N PRO A 194 0.84 20.35 -16.86
CA PRO A 194 1.78 20.81 -17.88
C PRO A 194 1.77 19.94 -19.14
N ARG A 195 1.69 18.61 -18.99
CA ARG A 195 1.68 17.66 -20.13
C ARG A 195 0.46 17.82 -21.03
N ARG A 196 -0.68 18.24 -20.47
CA ARG A 196 -1.90 18.52 -21.23
C ARG A 196 -1.85 19.86 -21.96
N LEU A 197 -0.95 20.74 -21.56
CA LEU A 197 -0.70 22.05 -22.16
C LEU A 197 0.40 22.02 -23.22
N ASP A 198 0.94 20.83 -23.53
CA ASP A 198 1.74 20.54 -24.72
C ASP A 198 0.92 20.03 -25.96
N PRO A 199 -0.21 20.65 -26.40
CA PRO A 199 -0.72 20.41 -27.74
C PRO A 199 -0.07 21.40 -28.73
N VAL A 200 0.84 20.91 -29.56
CA VAL A 200 1.31 21.54 -30.82
C VAL A 200 2.00 22.91 -30.64
N GLY A 201 3.34 22.91 -30.64
CA GLY A 201 4.13 24.15 -30.56
C GLY A 201 5.62 23.97 -30.88
N ARG A 202 5.94 23.26 -31.97
CA ARG A 202 7.14 23.49 -32.76
C ARG A 202 6.75 23.55 -34.22
#